data_AF-R7UVV2-F1
#
_entry.id   AF-R7UVV2-F1
#
_cell.length_a   1.000
_cell.length_b   1.000
_cell.length_c   1.000
_cell.angle_alpha   90.00
_cell.angle_beta   90.00
_cell.angle_gamma   90.00
#
_symmetry.space_group_name_H-M   'P 1'
#
loop_
_entity.id
_entity.type
_entity.pdbx_description
1 polymer ?
#
loop_
_entity_poly.entity_id
_entity_poly.type
_entity_poly.pdbx_seq_one_letter_code
_entity_poly.pdbx_strand_id
1 'polypeptide(L)'
;QLYVGAKNRIYMLNTQLNGVQEVETGPKYDNVECLVHLSEDCTAGKILTDNYNKILVVDSVSGKLVTCGSVYQGTCELRNLNDISEFEE
;
A
#
# COMPACT_ATOMS: atom_id res chain seq x y z
N GLN A 1 -17.42 -7.07 -2.93
CA GLN A 1 -16.51 -6.05 -2.36
C GLN A 1 -16.05 -5.10 -3.46
N LEU A 2 -15.75 -3.86 -3.10
CA LEU A 2 -15.01 -2.91 -3.93
C LEU A 2 -13.73 -2.51 -3.19
N TYR A 3 -12.60 -2.47 -3.88
CA TYR A 3 -11.33 -2.01 -3.32
C TYR A 3 -10.94 -0.70 -4.01
N VAL A 4 -10.52 0.29 -3.23
CA VAL A 4 -10.14 1.61 -3.73
C VAL A 4 -8.73 1.93 -3.26
N GLY A 5 -7.82 2.11 -4.22
CA GLY A 5 -6.47 2.59 -3.97
C GLY A 5 -6.46 4.11 -4.03
N ALA A 6 -5.91 4.76 -3.01
CA ALA A 6 -5.85 6.22 -2.90
C ALA A 6 -4.44 6.68 -2.51
N LYS A 7 -4.26 8.01 -2.42
CA LYS A 7 -3.07 8.57 -1.77
C LYS A 7 -3.12 8.23 -0.28
N ASN A 8 -2.05 7.63 0.23
CA ASN A 8 -1.80 7.27 1.62
C ASN A 8 -2.78 6.25 2.22
N ARG A 9 -3.74 5.73 1.45
CA ARG A 9 -4.82 4.89 1.97
C ARG A 9 -5.30 3.85 0.96
N ILE A 10 -5.83 2.75 1.48
CA ILE A 10 -6.60 1.76 0.73
C ILE A 10 -7.91 1.53 1.47
N TYR A 11 -9.01 1.47 0.72
CA TYR A 11 -10.34 1.25 1.26
C TYR A 11 -10.93 -0.05 0.76
N MET A 12 -11.59 -0.77 1.66
CA MET A 12 -12.50 -1.85 1.32
C MET A 12 -13.92 -1.35 1.56
N LEU A 13 -14.73 -1.35 0.51
CA LEU A 13 -16.12 -0.90 0.53
C LEU A 13 -17.08 -2.05 0.22
N ASN A 14 -18.30 -1.93 0.73
CA ASN A 14 -19.40 -2.80 0.31
C ASN A 14 -20.01 -2.33 -1.03
N THR A 15 -21.02 -3.03 -1.54
CA THR A 15 -21.65 -2.70 -2.84
C THR A 15 -22.45 -1.40 -2.83
N GLN A 16 -22.73 -0.84 -1.65
CA GLN A 16 -23.37 0.47 -1.45
C GLN A 16 -22.34 1.59 -1.23
N LEU A 17 -21.05 1.32 -1.42
CA LEU A 17 -19.93 2.25 -1.23
C LEU A 17 -19.72 2.71 0.22
N ASN A 18 -20.27 1.98 1.19
CA ASN A 18 -19.98 2.25 2.60
C ASN A 18 -18.65 1.60 2.99
N GLY A 19 -17.88 2.33 3.82
CA GLY A 19 -16.61 1.86 4.35
C GLY A 19 -16.77 0.60 5.21
N VAL A 20 -16.02 -0.45 4.86
CA VAL A 20 -15.91 -1.69 5.64
C VAL A 20 -14.56 -1.72 6.35
N GLN A 21 -13.48 -1.41 5.64
CA GLN A 21 -12.14 -1.24 6.20
C GLN A 21 -11.41 -0.09 5.53
N GLU A 22 -10.47 0.49 6.27
CA GLU A 22 -9.57 1.53 5.82
C GLU A 22 -8.18 1.23 6.35
N VAL A 23 -7.18 1.25 5.46
CA VAL A 23 -5.79 0.99 5.79
C VAL A 23 -4.95 2.20 5.41
N GLU A 24 -4.14 2.69 6.34
CA GLU A 24 -3.17 3.73 6.08
C GLU A 24 -1.89 3.14 5.48
N THR A 25 -1.50 3.60 4.30
CA THR A 25 -0.28 3.21 3.59
C THR A 25 0.76 4.31 3.56
N GLY A 26 0.43 5.51 4.06
CA GLY A 26 1.36 6.64 4.14
C GLY A 26 0.75 7.86 4.84
N PRO A 27 1.44 9.02 4.82
CA PRO A 27 2.78 9.20 4.24
C PRO A 27 3.86 8.46 5.02
N LYS A 28 5.05 8.28 4.41
CA LYS A 28 6.20 7.59 5.03
C LYS A 28 7.47 8.44 4.89
N TYR A 29 8.40 8.28 5.83
CA TYR A 29 9.74 8.88 5.67
C TYR A 29 10.50 8.12 4.60
N ASP A 30 10.74 8.78 3.47
CA ASP A 30 11.35 8.17 2.30
C ASP A 30 12.19 9.18 1.52
N ASN A 31 13.07 8.68 0.67
CA ASN A 31 13.82 9.45 -0.31
C ASN A 31 14.09 8.57 -1.53
N VAL A 32 13.98 9.13 -2.74
CA VAL A 32 14.21 8.40 -3.99
C VAL A 32 15.62 7.80 -4.10
N GLU A 33 16.60 8.36 -3.39
CA GLU A 33 17.98 7.85 -3.35
C GLU A 33 18.15 6.64 -2.42
N CYS A 34 17.17 6.34 -1.57
CA CYS A 34 17.22 5.19 -0.67
C CYS A 34 16.83 3.89 -1.40
N LEU A 35 17.76 2.94 -1.50
CA LEU A 35 17.45 1.60 -2.02
C LEU A 35 16.57 0.83 -1.04
N VAL A 36 15.63 0.02 -1.55
CA VAL A 36 14.62 -0.70 -0.74
C VAL A 36 15.25 -1.49 0.42
N HIS A 37 16.28 -2.29 0.12
CA HIS A 37 16.93 -3.15 1.12
C HIS A 37 17.76 -2.40 2.18
N LEU A 38 18.08 -1.13 1.92
CA LEU A 38 18.92 -0.29 2.79
C LEU A 38 18.12 0.92 3.28
N SER A 39 16.80 0.83 3.28
CA SER A 39 15.95 1.97 3.60
C SER A 39 16.29 2.47 5.01
N GLU A 40 16.43 1.61 6.02
CA GLU A 40 16.78 2.00 7.39
C GLU A 40 18.16 2.66 7.52
N ASP A 41 19.18 2.15 6.82
CA ASP A 41 20.55 2.66 6.83
C ASP A 41 20.80 3.81 5.84
N CYS A 42 19.76 4.26 5.15
CA CYS A 42 19.87 5.30 4.15
C CYS A 42 20.25 6.65 4.78
N THR A 43 21.40 7.18 4.35
CA THR A 43 21.92 8.48 4.81
C THR A 43 21.37 9.66 4.02
N ALA A 44 20.64 9.40 2.92
CA ALA A 44 19.93 10.45 2.19
C ALA A 44 18.85 11.08 3.09
N GLY A 45 18.69 12.39 3.02
CA GLY A 45 17.74 13.12 3.85
C GLY A 45 16.30 12.70 3.56
N LYS A 46 15.76 11.77 4.35
CA LYS A 46 14.36 11.33 4.22
C LYS A 46 13.41 12.44 4.62
N ILE A 47 12.34 12.58 3.86
CA ILE A 47 11.24 13.49 4.18
C ILE A 47 9.93 12.72 4.19
N LEU A 48 8.93 13.29 4.87
CA LEU A 48 7.59 12.73 4.85
C LEU A 48 7.03 12.83 3.43
N THR A 49 6.90 11.67 2.77
CA THR A 49 6.53 11.53 1.37
C THR A 49 5.20 10.81 1.25
N ASP A 50 4.31 11.32 0.42
CA ASP A 50 3.03 10.67 0.14
C ASP A 50 3.23 9.33 -0.60
N ASN A 51 2.50 8.31 -0.16
CA ASN A 51 2.44 7.02 -0.82
C ASN A 51 1.23 6.96 -1.76
N TYR A 52 1.47 7.03 -3.07
CA TYR A 52 0.43 6.90 -4.07
C TYR A 52 0.24 5.43 -4.44
N ASN A 53 -1.00 4.92 -4.34
CA ASN A 53 -1.32 3.63 -4.92
C ASN A 53 -1.08 3.67 -6.44
N LYS A 54 -0.18 2.81 -6.92
CA LYS A 54 0.18 2.67 -8.34
C LYS A 54 -0.42 1.43 -8.97
N ILE A 55 -0.53 0.35 -8.18
CA ILE A 55 -1.11 -0.92 -8.62
C ILE A 55 -2.09 -1.38 -7.55
N LEU A 56 -3.25 -1.84 -8.01
CA LEU A 56 -4.28 -2.48 -7.20
C LEU A 56 -4.90 -3.60 -8.03
N VAL A 57 -4.58 -4.85 -7.72
CA VAL A 57 -5.04 -6.01 -8.46
C VAL A 57 -5.66 -7.03 -7.53
N VAL A 58 -6.85 -7.50 -7.86
CA VAL A 58 -7.55 -8.56 -7.14
C VAL A 58 -7.15 -9.90 -7.76
N ASP A 59 -6.51 -10.76 -6.96
CA ASP A 59 -6.31 -12.17 -7.30
C ASP A 59 -7.30 -13.02 -6.49
N SER A 60 -8.44 -13.30 -7.11
CA SER A 60 -9.50 -14.10 -6.49
C SER A 60 -9.12 -15.57 -6.33
N VAL A 61 -8.11 -16.07 -7.06
CA VAL A 61 -7.71 -17.49 -7.00
C VAL A 61 -6.92 -17.75 -5.72
N SER A 62 -5.97 -16.86 -5.40
CA SER A 62 -5.16 -16.96 -4.19
C SER A 62 -5.80 -16.31 -2.95
N GLY A 63 -6.90 -15.57 -3.12
CA GLY A 63 -7.53 -14.84 -2.02
C GLY A 63 -6.76 -13.59 -1.61
N LYS A 64 -5.95 -13.01 -2.53
CA LYS A 64 -5.03 -11.91 -2.24
C LYS A 64 -5.36 -10.64 -3.04
N LEU A 65 -5.03 -9.50 -2.44
CA LEU A 65 -5.05 -8.18 -3.06
C LEU A 65 -3.61 -7.70 -3.20
N VAL A 66 -3.14 -7.54 -4.43
CA VAL A 66 -1.81 -7.00 -4.73
C VAL A 66 -1.90 -5.48 -4.68
N THR A 67 -1.08 -4.85 -3.85
CA THR A 67 -1.04 -3.39 -3.69
C THR A 67 0.38 -2.89 -3.82
N CYS A 68 0.66 -2.00 -4.78
CA CYS A 68 1.99 -1.39 -4.91
C CYS A 68 1.91 0.12 -4.75
N GLY A 69 2.81 0.66 -3.92
CA GLY A 69 2.90 2.07 -3.59
C GLY A 69 3.88 2.84 -4.47
N SER A 70 4.12 4.11 -4.13
CA SER A 70 5.16 4.93 -4.74
C SER A 70 6.38 5.14 -3.84
N VAL A 71 6.23 4.97 -2.53
CA VAL A 71 7.34 5.03 -1.56
C VAL A 71 8.12 3.72 -1.56
N TYR A 72 9.30 3.73 -0.93
CA TYR A 72 10.21 2.59 -0.84
C TYR A 72 10.49 1.98 -2.21
N GLN A 73 10.79 2.85 -3.18
CA GLN A 73 11.04 2.48 -4.59
C GLN A 73 9.93 1.66 -5.26
N GLY A 74 8.70 1.79 -4.78
CA GLY A 74 7.54 1.14 -5.37
C GLY A 74 7.33 -0.31 -4.97
N THR A 75 7.72 -0.68 -3.74
CA THR A 75 7.43 -1.99 -3.16
C THR A 75 5.94 -2.35 -3.24
N CYS A 76 5.68 -3.63 -3.44
CA CYS A 76 4.36 -4.24 -3.46
C CYS A 76 4.15 -5.07 -2.20
N GLU A 77 2.89 -5.17 -1.78
CA GLU A 77 2.46 -6.00 -0.65
C GLU A 77 1.32 -6.92 -1.12
N LEU A 78 1.25 -8.12 -0.54
CA LEU A 78 0.14 -9.05 -0.73
C LEU A 78 -0.79 -9.00 0.47
N ARG A 79 -1.99 -8.45 0.30
CA ARG A 79 -2.99 -8.30 1.36
C ARG A 79 -4.05 -9.39 1.30
N ASN A 80 -4.65 -9.74 2.44
CA ASN A 80 -5.78 -10.67 2.46
C ASN A 80 -7.05 -9.99 1.88
N LEU A 81 -7.78 -10.65 0.98
CA LEU A 81 -9.00 -10.06 0.39
C LEU A 81 -10.13 -9.83 1.40
N ASN A 82 -10.18 -10.63 2.48
CA ASN A 82 -11.21 -10.52 3.51
C ASN A 82 -10.83 -9.56 4.65
N ASP A 83 -9.53 -9.30 4.81
CA ASP A 83 -9.00 -8.32 5.76
C ASP A 83 -7.78 -7.62 5.16
N ILE A 84 -8.00 -6.44 4.57
CA ILE A 84 -6.92 -5.72 3.87
C ILE A 84 -5.87 -5.16 4.84
N SER A 85 -6.11 -5.22 6.15
CA SER A 85 -5.11 -4.85 7.16
C SER A 85 -4.03 -5.92 7.36
N GLU A 86 -4.32 -7.17 7.00
CA GLU A 86 -3.35 -8.28 7.03
C GLU A 86 -2.57 -8.29 5.70
N PHE A 87 -1.24 -8.16 5.77
CA PHE A 87 -0.38 -8.17 4.58
C PHE A 87 0.97 -8.82 4.82
N GLU A 88 1.56 -9.28 3.72
CA GLU A 88 2.92 -9.79 3.60
C GLU A 88 3.71 -8.85 2.67
N GLU A 89 4.98 -8.60 3.00
CA GLU A 89 5.95 -7.93 2.11
C GLU A 89 6.49 -8.88 1.03
#